data_AF-A0A5K0VH63-F1
#
_entry.id   AF-A0A5K0VH63-F1
#
_cell.length_a   1.000
_cell.length_b   1.000
_cell.length_c   1.000
_cell.angle_alpha   90.00
_cell.angle_beta   90.00
_cell.angle_gamma   90.00
#
_symmetry.space_group_name_H-M   'P 1'
#
loop_
_entity.id
_entity.type
_entity.pdbx_description
1 polymer ?
#
loop_
_entity_poly.entity_id
_entity_poly.type
_entity_poly.pdbx_seq_one_letter_code
_entity_poly.pdbx_strand_id
1 'polypeptide(L)'
;VSCLCSCSFYIATTSDINTTAMAEEEEKEIWAIWEAVIGEKYESYDPSTYESKLQKKCIYKWPNDLALTSSMSKHRTPYMVSLGPYHHGKKNLQPMEHHKQRALYRILNRSGVSLTSFIESLKGIEQELRDSYDNLDPKLSS
;
A
#
# COMPACT_ATOMS: atom_id res chain seq x y z
N VAL A 1 33.73 -0.50 -58.10
CA VAL A 1 34.29 0.10 -56.86
C VAL A 1 33.93 -0.83 -55.73
N SER A 2 34.89 -1.66 -55.34
CA SER A 2 34.80 -2.68 -54.30
C SER A 2 34.68 -2.03 -52.92
N CYS A 3 33.63 -2.35 -52.17
CA CYS A 3 33.60 -2.09 -50.73
C CYS A 3 33.92 -3.41 -50.01
N LEU A 4 35.19 -3.56 -49.64
CA LEU A 4 35.70 -4.64 -48.81
C LEU A 4 35.76 -4.18 -47.35
N CYS A 5 35.44 -5.12 -46.46
CA CYS A 5 35.73 -5.17 -45.01
C CYS A 5 34.99 -4.17 -44.11
N SER A 6 34.38 -4.57 -42.99
CA SER A 6 34.87 -5.59 -42.05
C SER A 6 33.74 -6.37 -41.38
N CYS A 7 33.60 -7.65 -41.70
CA CYS A 7 33.08 -8.60 -40.71
C CYS A 7 34.18 -8.78 -39.66
N SER A 8 34.07 -8.09 -38.54
CA SER A 8 34.80 -8.49 -37.34
C SER A 8 34.23 -9.83 -36.89
N PHE A 9 34.88 -10.91 -37.29
CA PHE A 9 34.68 -12.22 -36.71
C PHE A 9 35.14 -12.13 -35.25
N TYR A 10 34.22 -11.77 -34.36
CA TYR A 10 34.46 -11.82 -32.93
C TYR A 10 34.58 -13.30 -32.58
N ILE A 11 35.82 -13.79 -32.44
CA ILE A 11 36.06 -15.08 -31.80
C ILE A 11 35.69 -14.86 -30.34
N ALA A 12 34.44 -15.18 -29.99
CA ALA A 12 34.02 -15.27 -28.61
C ALA A 12 34.96 -16.28 -27.93
N THR A 13 35.83 -15.78 -27.07
CA THR A 13 36.62 -16.64 -26.19
C THR A 13 35.65 -17.41 -25.32
N THR A 14 35.96 -18.67 -25.02
CA THR A 14 35.11 -19.59 -24.25
C THR A 14 34.70 -19.06 -22.86
N SER A 15 35.32 -17.97 -22.40
CA SER A 15 34.94 -17.22 -21.20
C SER A 15 33.66 -16.39 -21.35
N ASP A 16 33.42 -15.76 -22.50
CA ASP A 16 32.29 -14.84 -22.70
C ASP A 16 30.98 -15.59 -22.97
N ILE A 17 31.08 -16.77 -23.58
CA ILE A 17 29.95 -17.68 -23.87
C ILE A 17 29.40 -18.29 -22.57
N ASN A 18 30.28 -18.58 -21.61
CA ASN A 18 29.87 -19.13 -20.32
C ASN A 18 29.14 -18.09 -19.45
N THR A 19 29.51 -16.81 -19.53
CA THR A 19 28.84 -15.76 -18.75
C THR A 19 27.42 -15.47 -19.23
N THR A 20 27.16 -15.47 -20.54
CA THR A 20 25.80 -15.32 -21.10
C THR A 20 24.95 -16.56 -20.88
N ALA A 21 25.50 -17.76 -21.08
CA ALA A 21 24.76 -19.01 -20.83
C ALA A 21 24.35 -19.16 -19.37
N MET A 22 25.22 -18.77 -18.43
CA MET A 22 24.89 -18.76 -17.00
C MET A 22 23.78 -17.76 -16.64
N ALA A 23 23.78 -16.56 -17.24
CA ALA A 23 22.73 -15.57 -17.02
C ALA A 23 21.38 -15.98 -17.63
N GLU A 24 21.38 -16.62 -18.80
CA GLU A 24 20.17 -17.19 -19.43
C GLU A 24 19.60 -18.38 -18.65
N GLU A 25 20.45 -19.15 -17.99
CA GLU A 25 20.04 -20.28 -17.15
C GLU A 25 19.45 -19.78 -15.81
N GLU A 26 20.06 -18.77 -15.19
CA GLU A 26 19.50 -18.07 -14.02
C GLU A 26 18.14 -17.41 -14.33
N GLU A 27 17.98 -16.78 -15.49
CA GLU A 27 16.71 -16.16 -15.90
C GLU A 27 15.60 -17.21 -16.09
N LYS A 28 15.93 -18.37 -16.68
CA LYS A 28 15.00 -19.50 -16.81
C LYS A 28 14.59 -20.06 -15.45
N GLU A 29 15.52 -20.18 -14.51
CA GLU A 29 15.20 -20.59 -13.14
C GLU A 29 14.29 -19.57 -12.44
N ILE A 30 14.56 -18.27 -12.59
CA ILE A 30 13.70 -17.21 -12.06
C ILE A 30 12.29 -17.31 -12.64
N TRP A 31 12.16 -17.52 -13.95
CA TRP A 31 10.86 -17.62 -14.61
C TRP A 31 10.10 -18.88 -14.16
N ALA A 32 10.77 -20.02 -14.04
CA ALA A 32 10.18 -21.26 -13.53
C ALA A 32 9.70 -21.11 -12.08
N ILE A 33 10.47 -20.42 -11.24
CA ILE A 33 10.06 -20.08 -9.87
C ILE A 33 8.83 -19.17 -9.89
N TRP A 34 8.82 -18.14 -10.73
CA TRP A 34 7.67 -17.24 -10.89
C TRP A 34 6.41 -17.96 -11.35
N GLU A 35 6.52 -18.89 -12.31
CA GLU A 35 5.40 -19.70 -12.80
C GLU A 35 4.83 -20.60 -11.70
N ALA A 36 5.68 -21.25 -10.90
CA ALA A 36 5.24 -22.05 -9.77
C ALA A 36 4.50 -21.20 -8.71
N VAL A 37 5.07 -20.04 -8.35
CA VAL A 37 4.49 -19.12 -7.37
C VAL A 37 3.16 -18.53 -7.85
N ILE A 38 3.07 -18.14 -9.14
CA ILE A 38 1.82 -17.66 -9.72
C ILE A 38 0.79 -18.78 -9.80
N GLY A 39 1.20 -19.98 -10.21
CA GLY A 39 0.33 -21.15 -10.32
C GLY A 39 -0.38 -21.47 -8.99
N GLU A 40 0.38 -21.58 -7.90
CA GLU A 40 -0.16 -21.79 -6.55
C GLU A 40 -1.16 -20.69 -6.15
N LYS A 41 -0.80 -19.43 -6.43
CA LYS A 41 -1.66 -18.27 -6.13
C LYS A 41 -2.92 -18.25 -6.98
N TYR A 42 -2.86 -18.75 -8.21
CA TYR A 42 -3.98 -18.80 -9.14
C TYR A 42 -4.96 -19.94 -8.78
N GLU A 43 -4.46 -21.11 -8.41
CA GLU A 43 -5.30 -22.23 -7.95
C GLU A 43 -6.11 -21.86 -6.70
N SER A 44 -5.55 -21.02 -5.82
CA SER A 44 -6.22 -20.48 -4.64
C SER A 44 -6.98 -19.17 -4.89
N TYR A 45 -7.00 -18.65 -6.13
CA TYR A 45 -7.62 -17.38 -6.46
C TYR A 45 -9.14 -17.51 -6.57
N ASP A 46 -9.84 -16.99 -5.57
CA ASP A 46 -11.28 -16.79 -5.63
C ASP A 46 -11.60 -15.29 -5.86
N PRO A 47 -12.09 -14.90 -7.05
CA PRO A 47 -12.47 -13.52 -7.35
C PRO A 47 -13.51 -12.96 -6.37
N SER A 48 -14.41 -13.81 -5.85
CA SER A 48 -15.46 -13.36 -4.93
C SER A 48 -14.90 -12.88 -3.59
N THR A 49 -13.78 -13.44 -3.15
CA THR A 49 -13.08 -12.97 -1.94
C THR A 49 -12.47 -11.58 -2.14
N TYR A 50 -11.96 -11.28 -3.34
CA TYR A 50 -11.44 -9.96 -3.68
C TYR A 50 -12.56 -8.93 -3.77
N GLU A 51 -13.66 -9.26 -4.45
CA GLU A 51 -14.84 -8.39 -4.57
C GLU A 51 -15.47 -8.10 -3.20
N SER A 52 -15.64 -9.11 -2.35
CA SER A 52 -16.14 -8.94 -0.98
C SER A 52 -15.23 -8.04 -0.13
N LYS A 53 -13.89 -8.20 -0.26
CA LYS A 53 -12.92 -7.32 0.40
C LYS A 53 -12.99 -5.89 -0.15
N LEU A 54 -13.29 -5.70 -1.43
CA LEU A 54 -13.38 -4.39 -2.05
C LEU A 54 -14.69 -3.67 -1.69
N GLN A 55 -15.80 -4.39 -1.62
CA GLN A 55 -17.12 -3.86 -1.26
C GLN A 55 -17.13 -3.17 0.12
N LYS A 56 -16.28 -3.64 1.04
CA LYS A 56 -16.17 -3.03 2.37
C LYS A 56 -15.34 -1.75 2.38
N LYS A 57 -14.42 -1.56 1.43
CA LYS A 57 -13.45 -0.46 1.42
C LYS A 57 -14.05 0.78 0.75
N CYS A 58 -13.97 1.92 1.43
CA CYS A 58 -14.39 3.20 0.88
C CYS A 58 -13.47 4.38 1.26
N ILE A 59 -12.44 4.14 2.08
CA ILE A 59 -11.43 5.11 2.49
C ILE A 59 -10.06 4.65 1.99
N TYR A 60 -9.44 5.44 1.11
CA TYR A 60 -8.20 5.06 0.43
C TYR A 60 -7.05 6.00 0.79
N LYS A 61 -5.83 5.47 0.87
CA LYS A 61 -4.62 6.31 0.92
C LYS A 61 -4.39 6.95 -0.44
N TRP A 62 -3.95 8.20 -0.43
CA TRP A 62 -3.44 8.82 -1.64
C TRP A 62 -2.30 7.97 -2.23
N PRO A 63 -2.33 7.60 -3.53
CA PRO A 63 -1.30 6.77 -4.16
C PRO A 63 0.09 7.39 -4.02
N ASN A 64 1.08 6.56 -3.65
CA ASN A 64 2.47 7.03 -3.53
C ASN A 64 3.05 7.46 -4.88
N ASP A 65 2.62 6.84 -5.97
CA ASP A 65 3.19 7.09 -7.31
C ASP A 65 2.80 8.47 -7.85
N LEU A 66 1.62 8.97 -7.47
CA LEU A 66 1.20 10.35 -7.75
C LEU A 66 1.97 11.38 -6.91
N ALA A 67 2.64 10.95 -5.84
CA ALA A 67 3.42 11.82 -4.95
C ALA A 67 4.84 12.11 -5.47
N LEU A 68 5.27 11.48 -6.58
CA LEU A 68 6.57 11.72 -7.21
C LEU A 68 6.67 13.10 -7.89
N THR A 69 5.53 13.74 -8.16
CA THR A 69 5.53 15.13 -8.63
C THR A 69 5.65 16.08 -7.43
N SER A 70 6.76 16.82 -7.37
CA SER A 70 7.07 17.75 -6.26
C SER A 70 5.95 18.76 -6.00
N SER A 71 5.22 19.14 -7.05
CA SER A 71 4.08 20.06 -6.99
C SER A 71 2.87 19.52 -6.22
N MET A 72 2.63 18.20 -6.20
CA MET A 72 1.45 17.58 -5.58
C MET A 72 1.68 17.10 -4.16
N SER A 73 2.95 16.92 -3.75
CA SER A 73 3.33 16.49 -2.40
C SER A 73 2.69 17.30 -1.27
N LYS A 74 2.53 18.62 -1.47
CA LYS A 74 1.91 19.57 -0.51
C LYS A 74 0.41 19.35 -0.30
N HIS A 75 -0.27 18.71 -1.25
CA HIS A 75 -1.71 18.42 -1.15
C HIS A 75 -2.00 17.08 -0.44
N ARG A 76 -0.97 16.26 -0.20
CA ARG A 76 -1.09 14.92 0.37
C ARG A 76 -1.28 14.93 1.90
N THR A 77 -0.63 15.86 2.59
CA THR A 77 -0.67 15.90 4.06
C THR A 77 -1.54 17.07 4.48
N PRO A 78 -2.60 16.83 5.27
CA PRO A 78 -3.38 17.94 5.79
C PRO A 78 -2.49 18.85 6.64
N TYR A 79 -2.75 20.15 6.58
CA TYR A 79 -1.98 21.12 7.36
C TYR A 79 -2.43 21.19 8.82
N MET A 80 -3.72 20.97 9.06
CA MET A 80 -4.33 21.16 10.38
C MET A 80 -5.28 20.04 10.80
N VAL A 81 -5.88 19.31 9.86
CA VAL A 81 -6.95 18.34 10.15
C VAL A 81 -6.50 16.92 9.85
N SER A 82 -6.30 16.10 10.89
CA SER A 82 -6.21 14.64 10.75
C SER A 82 -7.58 14.00 10.94
N LEU A 83 -8.04 13.26 9.93
CA LEU A 83 -9.16 12.35 10.05
C LEU A 83 -8.62 10.92 9.94
N GLY A 84 -9.06 10.07 10.87
CA GLY A 84 -8.73 8.65 10.86
C GLY A 84 -7.25 8.31 11.11
N PRO A 85 -6.92 7.02 11.04
CA PRO A 85 -5.61 6.47 11.40
C PRO A 85 -4.48 6.82 10.42
N TYR A 86 -4.75 7.11 9.14
CA TYR A 86 -3.69 7.43 8.16
C TYR A 86 -2.83 8.66 8.49
N HIS A 87 -3.28 9.47 9.45
CA HIS A 87 -2.66 10.71 9.84
C HIS A 87 -2.31 10.76 11.33
N HIS A 88 -2.52 9.65 12.05
CA HIS A 88 -2.21 9.55 13.46
C HIS A 88 -0.69 9.68 13.71
N GLY A 89 -0.31 10.29 14.83
CA GLY A 89 1.09 10.43 15.25
C GLY A 89 1.92 11.48 14.50
N LYS A 90 1.44 12.05 13.39
CA LYS A 90 2.20 13.07 12.63
C LYS A 90 2.34 14.35 13.45
N LYS A 91 3.59 14.83 13.62
CA LYS A 91 3.93 16.00 14.46
C LYS A 91 3.12 17.25 14.09
N ASN A 92 2.95 17.53 12.80
CA ASN A 92 2.20 18.69 12.32
C ASN A 92 0.69 18.59 12.56
N LEU A 93 0.17 17.43 12.94
CA LEU A 93 -1.26 17.16 13.15
C LEU A 93 -1.64 16.94 14.61
N GLN A 94 -0.66 16.92 15.52
CA GLN A 94 -0.89 16.81 16.97
C GLN A 94 -1.91 17.85 17.51
N PRO A 95 -1.95 19.11 17.03
CA PRO A 95 -2.99 20.06 17.48
C PRO A 95 -4.43 19.57 17.27
N MET A 96 -4.67 18.68 16.29
CA MET A 96 -6.00 18.13 16.03
C MET A 96 -6.47 17.14 17.10
N GLU A 97 -5.57 16.48 17.81
CA GLU A 97 -5.95 15.54 18.88
C GLU A 97 -6.69 16.26 20.01
N HIS A 98 -6.27 17.49 20.35
CA HIS A 98 -7.00 18.34 21.29
C HIS A 98 -8.42 18.71 20.78
N HIS A 99 -8.56 18.98 19.48
CA HIS A 99 -9.87 19.26 18.89
C HIS A 99 -10.79 18.03 18.88
N LYS A 100 -10.26 16.82 18.64
CA LYS A 100 -11.01 15.56 18.74
C LYS A 100 -11.51 15.32 20.16
N GLN A 101 -10.67 15.53 21.16
CA GLN A 101 -11.04 15.41 22.58
C GLN A 101 -12.12 16.42 22.96
N ARG A 102 -11.99 17.68 22.54
CA ARG A 102 -13.01 18.71 22.77
C ARG A 102 -14.34 18.37 22.09
N ALA A 103 -14.30 17.79 20.89
CA ALA A 103 -15.51 17.34 20.19
C ALA A 103 -16.21 16.20 20.96
N LEU A 104 -15.45 15.23 21.48
CA LEU A 104 -15.97 14.16 22.32
C LEU A 104 -16.71 14.72 23.54
N TYR A 105 -16.11 15.68 24.27
CA TYR A 105 -16.75 16.30 25.43
C TYR A 105 -18.06 17.01 25.08
N ARG A 106 -18.10 17.70 23.94
CA ARG A 106 -19.32 18.36 23.45
C ARG A 106 -20.41 17.35 23.09
N ILE A 107 -20.03 16.23 22.47
CA ILE A 107 -20.97 15.15 22.13
C ILE A 107 -21.58 14.56 23.39
N LEU A 108 -20.74 14.17 24.36
CA LEU A 108 -21.18 13.59 25.64
C LEU A 108 -22.08 14.54 26.41
N ASN A 109 -21.70 15.82 26.53
CA ASN A 109 -22.50 16.81 27.26
C ASN A 109 -23.86 17.07 26.59
N ARG A 110 -23.92 17.01 25.25
CA ARG A 110 -25.16 17.25 24.50
C ARG A 110 -26.07 16.02 24.47
N SER A 111 -25.51 14.82 24.41
CA SER A 111 -26.28 13.58 24.35
C SER A 111 -26.73 13.07 25.71
N GLY A 112 -26.04 13.46 26.79
CA GLY A 112 -26.26 12.91 28.14
C GLY A 112 -25.81 11.45 28.30
N VAL A 113 -25.16 10.87 27.29
CA VAL A 113 -24.67 9.48 27.31
C VAL A 113 -23.41 9.40 28.16
N SER A 114 -23.30 8.33 28.96
CA SER A 114 -22.09 8.08 29.75
C SER A 114 -20.90 7.77 28.84
N LEU A 115 -19.69 8.13 29.28
CA LEU A 115 -18.47 7.82 28.54
C LEU A 115 -18.34 6.32 28.25
N THR A 116 -18.67 5.47 29.22
CA THR A 116 -18.63 4.01 29.09
C THR A 116 -19.55 3.52 27.98
N SER A 117 -20.83 3.94 27.99
CA SER A 117 -21.81 3.53 26.98
C SER A 117 -21.41 4.03 25.58
N PHE A 118 -20.84 5.23 25.49
CA PHE A 118 -20.32 5.76 24.23
C PHE A 118 -19.16 4.91 23.70
N ILE A 119 -18.19 4.53 24.56
CA ILE A 119 -17.07 3.68 24.17
C ILE A 119 -17.54 2.28 23.75
N GLU A 120 -18.47 1.68 24.49
CA GLU A 120 -19.06 0.38 24.13
C GLU A 120 -19.75 0.43 22.76
N SER A 121 -20.50 1.51 22.49
CA SER A 121 -21.12 1.73 21.19
C SER A 121 -20.09 1.83 20.06
N LEU A 122 -18.97 2.55 20.29
CA LEU A 122 -17.88 2.66 19.32
C LEU A 122 -17.18 1.32 19.07
N LYS A 123 -16.93 0.52 20.12
CA LYS A 123 -16.33 -0.81 19.98
C LYS A 123 -17.19 -1.72 19.10
N GLY A 124 -18.51 -1.61 19.20
CA GLY A 124 -19.44 -2.40 18.38
C GLY A 124 -19.31 -2.17 16.86
N ILE A 125 -18.85 -0.98 16.45
CA ILE A 125 -18.68 -0.59 15.03
C ILE A 125 -17.21 -0.49 14.60
N GLU A 126 -16.27 -0.69 15.52
CA GLU A 126 -14.85 -0.44 15.28
C GLU A 126 -14.33 -1.26 14.09
N GLN A 127 -14.65 -2.55 14.04
CA GLN A 127 -14.18 -3.43 12.98
C GLN A 127 -14.76 -3.05 11.61
N GLU A 128 -16.05 -2.67 11.55
CA GLU A 128 -16.67 -2.20 10.31
C GLU A 128 -15.99 -0.92 9.80
N LEU A 129 -15.71 0.02 10.70
CA LEU A 129 -14.96 1.23 10.36
C LEU A 129 -13.54 0.90 9.91
N ARG A 130 -12.86 -0.09 10.50
CA ARG A 130 -11.53 -0.53 10.07
C ARG A 130 -11.55 -1.18 8.70
N ASP A 131 -12.53 -2.03 8.43
CA ASP A 131 -12.74 -2.69 7.14
C ASP A 131 -12.99 -1.67 6.00
N SER A 132 -13.47 -0.46 6.35
CA SER A 132 -13.64 0.64 5.39
C SER A 132 -12.34 1.24 4.86
N TYR A 133 -11.21 1.05 5.55
CA TYR A 133 -9.91 1.54 5.12
C TYR A 133 -9.18 0.53 4.24
N ASP A 134 -8.60 1.02 3.14
CA ASP A 134 -7.67 0.21 2.35
C ASP A 134 -6.28 0.14 3.02
N ASN A 135 -5.69 -1.06 3.08
CA ASN A 135 -4.32 -1.28 3.55
C ASN A 135 -3.97 -0.54 4.85
N LEU A 136 -4.87 -0.66 5.84
CA LEU A 136 -4.66 -0.12 7.19
C LEU A 136 -3.59 -0.94 7.91
N ASP A 137 -2.56 -0.27 8.43
CA ASP A 137 -1.49 -0.95 9.16
C ASP A 137 -2.04 -1.50 10.48
N PRO A 138 -1.82 -2.79 10.80
CA PRO A 138 -2.19 -3.35 12.09
C PRO A 138 -1.57 -2.60 13.28
N LYS A 139 -0.42 -1.91 13.12
CA LYS A 139 0.19 -1.11 14.19
C LYS A 139 -0.49 0.22 14.45
N LEU A 140 -1.31 0.68 13.51
CA LEU A 140 -2.22 1.82 13.69
C LEU A 140 -3.55 1.38 14.33
N SER A 141 -3.63 0.12 14.79
CA SER A 141 -4.80 -0.46 15.45
C SER A 141 -4.74 -0.55 16.97
N SER A 142 -3.55 -0.39 17.58
CA SER A 142 -3.32 -0.47 19.03
C SER A 142 -3.23 0.89 19.70
#